data_AF-A0AAF0AI39-F1
#
_entry.id   AF-A0AAF0AI39-F1
#
_cell.length_a   1.000
_cell.length_b   1.000
_cell.length_c   1.000
_cell.angle_alpha   90.00
_cell.angle_beta   90.00
_cell.angle_gamma   90.00
#
_symmetry.space_group_name_H-M   'P 1'
#
loop_
_entity.id
_entity.type
_entity.pdbx_description
1 polymer ?
#
loop_
_entity_poly.entity_id
_entity_poly.type
_entity_poly.pdbx_seq_one_letter_code
_entity_poly.pdbx_strand_id
1 'polypeptide(L)' 'MNKREESKKVTLDMIYRSVASSTAIETGIPTKIVEKKLKENRKKYQTLSLAL' A
#
# COMPACT_ATOMS: atom_id res chain seq x y z
N MET A 1 30.94 2.62 -20.06
CA MET A 1 29.56 3.14 -19.95
C MET A 1 28.94 2.60 -18.68
N ASN A 2 28.79 3.41 -17.63
CA ASN A 2 28.01 3.03 -16.45
C ASN A 2 26.53 3.14 -16.81
N LYS A 3 25.89 2.00 -17.10
CA LYS A 3 24.45 1.91 -17.32
C LYS A 3 23.80 2.12 -15.95
N ARG A 4 23.38 3.36 -15.65
CA ARG A 4 22.54 3.63 -14.49
C ARG A 4 21.25 2.86 -14.72
N GLU A 5 21.03 1.78 -13.97
CA GLU A 5 19.75 1.09 -14.00
C GLU A 5 18.68 2.11 -13.57
N GLU A 6 17.69 2.34 -14.45
CA GLU A 6 16.57 3.19 -14.10
C GLU A 6 15.87 2.57 -12.87
N SER A 7 15.79 3.36 -11.80
CA SER A 7 15.14 2.91 -10.58
C SER A 7 13.68 2.60 -10.88
N LYS A 8 13.24 1.39 -10.51
CA LYS A 8 11.83 0.99 -10.66
C LYS A 8 10.96 1.99 -9.91
N LYS A 9 10.01 2.61 -10.61
CA LYS A 9 9.06 3.52 -9.99
C LYS A 9 8.25 2.77 -8.92
N VAL A 10 8.16 3.35 -7.73
CA VAL A 10 7.32 2.81 -6.66
C VAL A 10 5.85 2.96 -7.07
N THR A 11 5.13 1.84 -7.08
CA THR A 11 3.70 1.83 -7.39
C THR A 11 2.86 1.84 -6.11
N LEU A 12 1.60 2.29 -6.20
CA LEU A 12 0.66 2.24 -5.07
C LEU A 12 0.46 0.81 -4.54
N ASP A 13 0.49 -0.18 -5.42
CA ASP A 13 0.39 -1.59 -5.05
C ASP A 13 1.57 -2.04 -4.19
N MET A 14 2.78 -1.55 -4.46
CA MET A 14 3.94 -1.81 -3.61
C MET A 14 3.76 -1.21 -2.22
N ILE A 15 3.24 0.02 -2.14
CA ILE A 15 2.96 0.69 -0.86
C ILE A 15 1.90 -0.11 -0.07
N TYR A 16 0.80 -0.52 -0.71
CA TYR A 16 -0.24 -1.30 -0.05
C TYR A 16 0.26 -2.65 0.46
N ARG A 17 1.10 -3.35 -0.31
CA ARG A 17 1.72 -4.61 0.15
C ARG A 17 2.64 -4.39 1.35
N SER A 18 3.46 -3.35 1.33
CA SER A 18 4.37 -3.05 2.44
C SER A 18 3.61 -2.74 3.72
N VAL A 19 2.59 -1.87 3.65
CA VAL A 19 1.75 -1.50 4.80
C VAL A 19 0.94 -2.70 5.30
N ALA A 20 0.37 -3.50 4.40
CA ALA A 20 -0.37 -4.69 4.79
C ALA A 20 0.52 -5.73 5.48
N SER A 21 1.76 -5.88 5.03
CA SER A 21 2.72 -6.82 5.60
C SER A 21 3.16 -6.41 7.01
N SER A 22 3.54 -5.14 7.22
CA SER A 22 3.91 -4.67 8.57
C SER A 22 2.74 -4.75 9.54
N THR A 23 1.54 -4.36 9.09
CA THR A 23 0.32 -4.45 9.90
C THR A 23 -0.02 -5.89 10.24
N ALA A 24 0.12 -6.83 9.30
CA ALA A 24 -0.15 -8.24 9.53
C ALA A 24 0.81 -8.84 10.57
N ILE A 25 2.09 -8.47 10.51
CA ILE A 25 3.09 -8.90 11.51
C ILE A 25 2.71 -8.39 12.89
N GLU A 26 2.35 -7.12 13.00
CA GLU A 26 2.09 -6.48 14.30
C GLU A 26 0.74 -6.88 14.92
N THR A 27 -0.27 -7.14 14.09
CA THR A 27 -1.63 -7.46 14.56
C THR A 27 -1.96 -8.94 14.56
N GLY A 28 -1.13 -9.78 13.93
CA GLY A 28 -1.42 -11.20 13.71
C GLY A 28 -2.57 -11.48 12.72
N ILE A 29 -3.13 -10.45 12.10
CA ILE A 29 -4.22 -10.57 11.11
C ILE A 29 -3.61 -10.98 9.76
N PRO A 30 -4.23 -11.90 8.99
CA PRO A 30 -3.73 -12.28 7.68
C PRO A 30 -3.60 -11.08 6.72
N THR A 31 -2.47 -10.98 6.02
CA THR A 31 -2.16 -9.89 5.08
C THR A 31 -3.28 -9.64 4.06
N LYS A 32 -3.90 -10.72 3.54
CA LYS A 32 -5.02 -10.63 2.59
C LYS A 32 -6.23 -9.87 3.13
N ILE A 33 -6.51 -10.00 4.42
CA ILE A 33 -7.61 -9.30 5.09
C ILE A 33 -7.27 -7.81 5.23
N VAL A 34 -6.03 -7.50 5.62
CA VAL A 34 -5.54 -6.11 5.73
C VAL A 34 -5.56 -5.42 4.37
N GLU A 35 -5.07 -6.06 3.30
CA GLU A 35 -5.12 -5.52 1.94
C GLU A 35 -6.55 -5.23 1.47
N LYS A 36 -7.49 -6.15 1.74
CA LYS A 36 -8.91 -5.96 1.40
C LYS A 36 -9.46 -4.73 2.12
N LYS A 37 -9.21 -4.61 3.41
CA LYS A 37 -9.66 -3.48 4.24
C LYS A 37 -9.06 -2.14 3.80
N LEU A 38 -7.78 -2.12 3.41
CA LEU A 38 -7.12 -0.92 2.86
C LEU A 38 -7.78 -0.47 1.55
N LYS A 39 -8.09 -1.41 0.65
CA LYS A 39 -8.76 -1.10 -0.63
C LYS A 39 -10.19 -0.59 -0.42
N GLU A 40 -10.94 -1.19 0.50
CA GLU A 40 -12.30 -0.78 0.85
C GLU A 40 -12.31 0.60 1.51
N ASN A 41 -11.41 0.84 2.46
CA ASN A 41 -11.27 2.14 3.11
C ASN A 41 -10.89 3.21 2.10
N ARG A 42 -9.95 2.94 1.17
CA ARG A 42 -9.61 3.90 0.12
C ARG A 42 -10.84 4.34 -0.68
N LYS A 43 -11.73 3.41 -1.05
CA LYS A 43 -12.99 3.74 -1.74
C LYS A 43 -13.91 4.57 -0.86
N LYS A 44 -14.04 4.21 0.42
CA LYS A 44 -14.90 4.90 1.39
C LYS A 44 -14.46 6.35 1.62
N TYR A 45 -13.16 6.59 1.68
CA TYR A 45 -12.57 7.91 1.91
C TYR A 45 -12.20 8.64 0.61
N GLN A 46 -12.52 8.08 -0.57
CA GLN A 46 -12.18 8.70 -1.86
C GLN A 46 -12.88 10.06 -2.03
N THR A 47 -14.08 10.23 -1.47
CA THR A 47 -14.85 11.47 -1.48
C THR A 47 -14.44 12.44 -0.38
N LEU A 48 -13.73 11.95 0.64
CA LEU A 48 -13.19 12.76 1.71
C LEU A 48 -11.83 13.26 1.24
N SER A 49 -11.86 14.40 0.52
CA SER A 49 -10.68 15.18 0.16
C SER A 49 -10.00 15.73 1.42
N LEU A 50 -9.38 14.86 2.22
CA LEU A 50 -8.65 15.23 3.43
C LEU A 50 -7.17 15.52 3.14
N ALA A 51 -6.86 15.97 1.93
CA ALA A 51 -5.56 16.50 1.55
C ALA A 51 -5.75 17.52 0.43
N LEU A 52 -5.97 18.78 0.83
CA LEU A 52 -5.44 19.94 0.14
C LEU A 52 -4.42 20.58 1.08
#